data_AF-A0A635R8I2-F1
#
_entry.id   AF-A0A635R8I2-F1
#
_cell.length_a   1.000
_cell.length_b   1.000
_cell.length_c   1.000
_cell.angle_alpha   90.00
_cell.angle_beta   90.00
_cell.angle_gamma   90.00
#
_symmetry.space_group_name_H-M   'P 1'
#
loop_
_entity.id
_entity.type
_entity.pdbx_description
1 polymer ?
#
loop_
_entity_poly.entity_id
_entity_poly.type
_entity_poly.pdbx_seq_one_letter_code
_entity_poly.pdbx_strand_id
1 'polypeptide(L)'
;MSTLDSDLEVLCDDYDRLVALESIGVKDNYPAIVAIRKRWLLDDVVVASESAAMMHRAQFLSDTEPDKGIGKAAARLTGRAVRGVSRVAGRAASAGAKASANFAGKHSKQLALRFVDFAEAAGKEVIKELKEATSKATTLERKLQKLNARLSLIGDKDTLKPVDCDTGSWTTKVCLEDKPNVKACIEFSKNLNAMDAMVNEYTVKTRTIIGKSKKVTESGLEKVGRSTNWAIKRSAGLFGIIDPFKTVKAYPWPGNVVVVEHDNGKIEWAIARDGDFGHTIKSLNLHEIGSALDAVENIIRALRQRGAKRRSVGYTGIYDEIQRMKKELKSLDGRELRDATVRYKNALRLEDAFTTSLVRVAEGLLEWCRLSLIEVK
;
A
#
# COMPACT_ATOMS: atom_id res chain seq x y z
N MET A 1 -11.91 4.01 4.95
CA MET A 1 -10.69 4.79 4.64
C MET A 1 -9.88 4.98 5.89
N SER A 2 -8.56 4.87 5.82
CA SER A 2 -7.73 5.26 6.97
C SER A 2 -7.80 6.77 7.15
N THR A 3 -7.60 7.27 8.37
CA THR A 3 -7.54 8.72 8.64
C THR A 3 -6.47 9.41 7.81
N LEU A 4 -5.36 8.71 7.54
CA LEU A 4 -4.32 9.16 6.63
C LEU A 4 -4.85 9.37 5.20
N ASP A 5 -5.69 8.48 4.67
CA ASP A 5 -6.21 8.65 3.30
C ASP A 5 -6.98 9.96 3.13
N SER A 6 -7.84 10.28 4.11
CA SER A 6 -8.59 11.54 4.15
C SER A 6 -7.67 12.75 4.31
N ASP A 7 -6.66 12.66 5.18
CA ASP A 7 -5.71 13.75 5.42
C ASP A 7 -4.90 14.08 4.14
N LEU A 8 -4.55 13.08 3.32
CA LEU A 8 -3.85 13.32 2.05
C LEU A 8 -4.73 13.99 1.00
N GLU A 9 -6.02 13.63 0.93
CA GLU A 9 -6.97 14.27 0.02
C GLU A 9 -7.14 15.75 0.39
N VAL A 10 -7.33 16.05 1.67
CA VAL A 10 -7.38 17.42 2.18
C VAL A 10 -6.07 18.17 1.90
N LEU A 11 -4.92 17.51 2.05
CA LEU A 11 -3.61 18.12 1.72
C LEU A 11 -3.48 18.48 0.25
N CYS A 12 -3.95 17.61 -0.66
CA CYS A 12 -3.95 17.88 -2.09
C CYS A 12 -4.82 19.08 -2.44
N ASP A 13 -6.04 19.13 -1.91
CA ASP A 13 -6.99 20.21 -2.16
C ASP A 13 -6.49 21.54 -1.60
N ASP A 14 -5.95 21.53 -0.37
CA ASP A 14 -5.38 22.73 0.25
C ASP A 14 -4.13 23.21 -0.49
N TYR A 15 -3.31 22.29 -0.99
CA TYR A 15 -2.14 22.65 -1.80
C TYR A 15 -2.56 23.34 -3.10
N ASP A 16 -3.50 22.77 -3.85
CA ASP A 16 -4.00 23.36 -5.10
C ASP A 16 -4.67 24.71 -4.85
N ARG A 17 -5.47 24.82 -3.78
CA ARG A 17 -6.14 26.06 -3.38
C ARG A 17 -5.13 27.13 -2.99
N LEU A 18 -4.08 26.77 -2.26
CA LEU A 18 -3.05 27.70 -1.83
C LEU A 18 -2.21 28.19 -3.01
N VAL A 19 -1.81 27.30 -3.93
CA VAL A 19 -1.13 27.67 -5.19
C VAL A 19 -2.00 28.62 -6.02
N ALA A 20 -3.30 28.33 -6.15
CA ALA A 20 -4.22 29.19 -6.89
C ALA A 20 -4.35 30.59 -6.24
N LEU A 21 -4.52 30.66 -4.92
CA LEU A 21 -4.64 31.94 -4.21
C LEU A 21 -3.35 32.76 -4.28
N GLU A 22 -2.18 32.12 -4.13
CA GLU A 22 -0.89 32.78 -4.26
C GLU A 22 -0.64 33.26 -5.72
N SER A 23 -1.11 32.50 -6.72
CA SER A 23 -0.97 32.88 -8.14
C SER A 23 -1.75 34.15 -8.52
N ILE A 24 -2.86 34.42 -7.82
CA ILE A 24 -3.71 35.60 -8.03
C ILE A 24 -3.23 36.78 -7.14
N GLY A 25 -2.15 36.60 -6.36
CA GLY A 25 -1.58 37.63 -5.49
C GLY A 25 -2.43 37.93 -4.25
N VAL A 26 -3.24 36.96 -3.81
CA VAL A 26 -4.05 37.10 -2.59
C VAL A 26 -3.13 37.22 -1.36
N LYS A 27 -3.40 38.20 -0.50
CA LYS A 27 -2.58 38.48 0.70
C LYS A 27 -2.69 37.38 1.75
N ASP A 28 -1.63 37.20 2.52
CA ASP A 28 -1.49 36.20 3.61
C ASP A 28 -2.62 36.20 4.65
N ASN A 29 -3.30 37.34 4.85
CA ASN A 29 -4.40 37.50 5.81
C ASN A 29 -5.75 37.04 5.26
N TYR A 30 -5.81 36.57 4.02
CA TYR A 30 -7.05 36.09 3.43
C TYR A 30 -7.58 34.87 4.21
N PRO A 31 -8.88 34.82 4.55
CA PRO A 31 -9.43 33.79 5.44
C PRO A 31 -9.10 32.35 5.04
N ALA A 32 -9.10 32.05 3.74
CA ALA A 32 -8.76 30.70 3.25
C ALA A 32 -7.27 30.37 3.43
N ILE A 33 -6.35 31.34 3.23
CA ILE A 33 -4.91 31.14 3.45
C ILE A 33 -4.64 30.92 4.94
N VAL A 34 -5.28 31.72 5.80
CA VAL A 34 -5.16 31.59 7.26
C VAL A 34 -5.71 30.24 7.74
N ALA A 35 -6.84 29.78 7.22
CA ALA A 35 -7.41 28.48 7.58
C ALA A 35 -6.48 27.32 7.21
N ILE A 36 -5.91 27.34 6.00
CA ILE A 36 -4.95 26.32 5.53
C ILE A 36 -3.68 26.35 6.39
N ARG A 37 -3.12 27.55 6.67
CA ARG A 37 -1.94 27.69 7.52
C ARG A 37 -2.15 27.15 8.93
N LYS A 38 -3.32 27.39 9.52
CA LYS A 38 -3.70 26.84 10.83
C LYS A 38 -3.82 25.32 10.79
N ARG A 39 -4.58 24.78 9.82
CA ARG A 39 -4.80 23.33 9.66
C ARG A 39 -3.49 22.55 9.58
N TRP A 40 -2.53 23.07 8.83
CA TRP A 40 -1.25 22.40 8.59
C TRP A 40 -0.09 22.89 9.47
N LEU A 41 -0.39 23.76 10.44
CA LEU A 41 0.57 24.36 11.35
C LEU A 41 1.79 24.93 10.60
N LEU A 42 1.52 25.75 9.58
CA LEU A 42 2.57 26.41 8.77
C LEU A 42 3.17 27.64 9.49
N ASP A 43 2.51 28.09 10.55
CA ASP A 43 2.98 29.15 11.45
C ASP A 43 3.41 28.56 12.79
N ASP A 44 4.47 29.12 13.40
CA ASP A 44 4.99 28.76 14.74
C ASP A 44 4.01 29.06 15.91
N VAL A 45 2.71 29.19 15.65
CA VAL A 45 1.71 29.53 16.67
C VAL A 45 0.92 28.27 17.03
N VAL A 46 1.18 27.78 18.23
CA VAL A 46 0.40 26.76 18.93
C VAL A 46 -1.02 27.28 19.14
N VAL A 47 -1.97 26.89 18.31
CA VAL A 47 -3.40 26.74 18.69
C VAL A 47 -4.03 25.61 17.86
N ALA A 48 -4.80 24.78 18.54
CA ALA A 48 -5.27 23.43 18.20
C ALA A 48 -6.26 23.29 17.01
N SER A 49 -6.52 22.01 16.67
CA SER A 49 -7.63 21.41 15.87
C SER A 49 -7.34 21.33 14.35
N GLU A 50 -7.42 20.20 13.61
CA GLU A 50 -8.19 18.95 13.71
C GLU A 50 -7.53 17.82 12.86
N SER A 51 -6.54 17.09 13.38
CA SER A 51 -6.24 15.74 12.86
C SER A 51 -6.10 14.81 14.05
N ALA A 52 -7.11 13.95 14.23
CA ALA A 52 -7.18 13.03 15.36
C ALA A 52 -5.95 12.09 15.42
N ALA A 53 -5.37 11.75 14.25
CA ALA A 53 -4.17 10.92 14.15
C ALA A 53 -2.88 11.68 14.51
N MET A 54 -2.76 12.95 14.11
CA MET A 54 -1.65 13.82 14.51
C MET A 54 -1.67 14.12 16.01
N MET A 55 -2.86 14.29 16.60
CA MET A 55 -3.05 14.45 18.04
C MET A 55 -2.59 13.21 18.80
N HIS A 56 -3.00 12.01 18.40
CA HIS A 56 -2.60 10.76 19.06
C HIS A 56 -1.08 10.56 19.05
N ARG A 57 -0.40 11.05 18.01
CA ARG A 57 1.06 10.97 17.85
C ARG A 57 1.80 12.01 18.70
N ALA A 58 1.25 13.22 18.81
CA ALA A 58 1.76 14.25 19.72
C ALA A 58 1.55 13.85 21.19
N GLN A 59 0.39 13.23 21.50
CA GLN A 59 0.04 12.71 22.82
C GLN A 59 0.94 11.53 23.22
N PHE A 60 1.12 10.53 22.34
CA PHE A 60 1.96 9.36 22.63
C PHE A 60 3.41 9.72 22.96
N LEU A 61 3.98 10.71 22.27
CA LEU A 61 5.33 11.20 22.54
C LEU A 61 5.41 12.04 23.83
N SER A 62 4.35 12.77 24.15
CA SER A 62 4.15 13.46 25.45
C SER A 62 4.18 12.47 26.61
N ASP A 63 3.51 11.33 26.44
CA ASP A 63 3.30 10.36 27.51
C ASP A 63 4.53 9.48 27.79
N THR A 64 5.45 9.35 26.82
CA THR A 64 6.71 8.57 26.97
C THR A 64 7.89 9.34 27.58
N GLU A 65 7.84 10.67 27.70
CA GLU A 65 8.90 11.48 28.36
C GLU A 65 8.29 12.53 29.33
N PRO A 66 7.71 12.10 30.47
CA PRO A 66 6.97 12.99 31.37
C PRO A 66 7.83 14.08 32.06
N ASP A 67 9.15 13.87 32.20
CA ASP A 67 10.04 14.76 32.97
C ASP A 67 10.69 15.90 32.18
N LYS A 68 10.35 16.07 30.90
CA LYS A 68 10.81 17.22 30.11
C LYS A 68 9.59 18.00 29.65
N GLY A 69 9.15 18.91 30.52
CA GLY A 69 7.98 19.77 30.37
C GLY A 69 7.59 20.06 28.92
N ILE A 70 6.29 19.91 28.66
CA ILE A 70 5.59 19.85 27.37
C ILE A 70 6.09 20.90 26.34
N GLY A 71 6.53 22.08 26.79
CA GLY A 71 7.10 23.13 25.91
C GLY A 71 8.49 22.83 25.33
N LYS A 72 9.34 22.05 26.00
CA LYS A 72 10.73 21.76 25.55
C LYS A 72 10.85 20.55 24.63
N ALA A 73 9.90 19.60 24.70
CA ALA A 73 9.85 18.47 23.76
C ALA A 73 9.32 18.93 22.40
N ALA A 74 8.25 19.72 22.38
CA ALA A 74 7.76 20.41 21.18
C ALA A 74 8.81 21.35 20.59
N ALA A 75 9.48 22.15 21.43
CA ALA A 75 10.58 23.04 21.01
C ALA A 75 11.88 22.31 20.63
N ARG A 76 12.05 21.01 20.94
CA ARG A 76 13.18 20.20 20.41
C ARG A 76 12.82 19.52 19.10
N LEU A 77 11.57 19.12 18.90
CA LEU A 77 11.08 18.63 17.60
C LEU A 77 11.05 19.76 16.57
N THR A 78 10.54 20.94 16.93
CA THR A 78 10.73 22.14 16.11
C THR A 78 12.19 22.57 16.16
N GLY A 79 12.84 22.78 17.29
CA GLY A 79 14.19 23.36 17.36
C GLY A 79 15.36 22.54 16.79
N ARG A 80 15.35 21.20 16.77
CA ARG A 80 16.39 20.40 16.09
C ARG A 80 16.13 20.26 14.59
N ALA A 81 14.88 20.24 14.15
CA ALA A 81 14.54 20.37 12.73
C ALA A 81 14.77 21.81 12.23
N VAL A 82 14.45 22.81 13.05
CA VAL A 82 14.40 24.24 12.72
C VAL A 82 15.74 24.95 12.89
N ARG A 83 16.64 24.57 13.82
CA ARG A 83 17.97 25.23 13.89
C ARG A 83 18.87 24.91 12.70
N GLY A 84 18.74 23.72 12.12
CA GLY A 84 19.37 23.39 10.82
C GLY A 84 18.65 24.07 9.64
N VAL A 85 17.32 24.17 9.70
CA VAL A 85 16.48 24.74 8.64
C VAL A 85 16.52 26.27 8.60
N SER A 86 16.77 26.97 9.71
CA SER A 86 16.86 28.45 9.73
C SER A 86 18.12 28.96 9.02
N ARG A 87 19.26 28.28 9.25
CA ARG A 87 20.53 28.65 8.59
C ARG A 87 20.60 28.19 7.13
N VAL A 88 19.94 27.08 6.79
CA VAL A 88 19.88 26.58 5.41
C VAL A 88 18.80 27.29 4.60
N ALA A 89 17.66 27.68 5.18
CA ALA A 89 16.67 28.53 4.53
C ALA A 89 17.22 29.95 4.30
N GLY A 90 18.00 30.51 5.24
CA GLY A 90 18.68 31.79 5.07
C GLY A 90 19.75 31.81 3.97
N ARG A 91 20.45 30.69 3.73
CA ARG A 91 21.47 30.58 2.66
C ARG A 91 20.97 30.01 1.33
N ALA A 92 19.89 29.22 1.32
CA ALA A 92 19.26 28.74 0.10
C ALA A 92 18.34 29.81 -0.53
N ALA A 93 17.81 30.74 0.26
CA ALA A 93 17.05 31.88 -0.24
C ALA A 93 17.89 32.83 -1.12
N SER A 94 19.22 32.86 -0.96
CA SER A 94 20.09 33.76 -1.73
C SER A 94 20.74 33.12 -2.96
N ALA A 95 20.76 31.79 -3.09
CA ALA A 95 21.48 31.09 -4.17
C ALA A 95 20.60 30.28 -5.14
N GLY A 96 19.32 30.07 -4.82
CA GLY A 96 18.35 29.39 -5.69
C GLY A 96 17.36 30.31 -6.41
N ALA A 97 17.54 31.63 -6.33
CA ALA A 97 16.57 32.62 -6.81
C ALA A 97 16.57 32.85 -8.34
N LYS A 98 17.29 32.04 -9.13
CA LYS A 98 17.40 32.22 -10.58
C LYS A 98 17.08 30.94 -11.38
N ALA A 99 15.97 30.26 -11.10
CA ALA A 99 15.38 29.27 -12.02
C ALA A 99 13.94 28.81 -11.65
N SER A 100 13.13 29.64 -10.97
CA SER A 100 11.75 29.26 -10.60
C SER A 100 10.80 30.44 -10.81
N ALA A 101 10.60 30.80 -12.07
CA ALA A 101 9.40 31.47 -12.56
C ALA A 101 8.55 30.32 -13.15
N ASN A 102 7.39 29.92 -12.63
CA ASN A 102 6.24 30.72 -12.24
C ASN A 102 5.32 29.95 -11.26
N PHE A 103 4.67 30.67 -10.33
CA PHE A 103 3.42 30.34 -9.61
C PHE A 103 3.39 29.64 -8.23
N ALA A 104 4.51 29.32 -7.56
CA ALA A 104 4.46 28.84 -6.16
C ALA A 104 4.94 29.90 -5.14
N GLY A 105 4.04 30.38 -4.27
CA GLY A 105 4.35 31.34 -3.20
C GLY A 105 4.97 30.69 -1.96
N LYS A 106 5.13 31.48 -0.88
CA LYS A 106 5.85 31.07 0.33
C LYS A 106 5.15 29.92 1.06
N HIS A 107 3.82 29.96 1.15
CA HIS A 107 3.06 29.03 1.96
C HIS A 107 2.83 27.71 1.23
N SER A 108 2.63 27.71 -0.11
CA SER A 108 2.57 26.47 -0.88
C SER A 108 3.87 25.67 -0.79
N LYS A 109 5.03 26.34 -0.79
CA LYS A 109 6.33 25.69 -0.57
C LYS A 109 6.47 25.06 0.83
N GLN A 110 5.93 25.71 1.86
CA GLN A 110 5.91 25.15 3.21
C GLN A 110 4.96 23.96 3.32
N LEU A 111 3.77 24.07 2.73
CA LEU A 111 2.77 23.01 2.72
C LEU A 111 3.25 21.77 1.95
N ALA A 112 4.00 21.96 0.87
CA ALA A 112 4.58 20.87 0.10
C ALA A 112 5.41 19.90 0.97
N LEU A 113 6.10 20.39 2.00
CA LEU A 113 6.89 19.54 2.91
C LEU A 113 6.04 18.48 3.63
N ARG A 114 4.74 18.73 3.83
CA ARG A 114 3.80 17.79 4.49
C ARG A 114 3.56 16.53 3.66
N PHE A 115 3.74 16.56 2.35
CA PHE A 115 3.64 15.36 1.51
C PHE A 115 4.70 14.32 1.88
N VAL A 116 5.87 14.73 2.37
CA VAL A 116 6.93 13.79 2.79
C VAL A 116 6.67 13.20 4.15
N ASP A 117 6.17 14.02 5.09
CA ASP A 117 5.71 13.53 6.39
C ASP A 117 4.62 12.44 6.19
N PHE A 118 3.75 12.65 5.21
CA PHE A 118 2.72 11.71 4.82
C PHE A 118 3.28 10.43 4.19
N ALA A 119 4.19 10.55 3.23
CA ALA A 119 4.86 9.40 2.62
C ALA A 119 5.60 8.53 3.65
N GLU A 120 6.29 9.17 4.61
CA GLU A 120 6.98 8.46 5.70
C GLU A 120 5.98 7.72 6.62
N ALA A 121 4.83 8.33 6.91
CA ALA A 121 3.79 7.71 7.72
C ALA A 121 3.16 6.50 7.00
N ALA A 122 2.76 6.67 5.74
CA ALA A 122 2.19 5.61 4.91
C ALA A 122 3.16 4.42 4.74
N GLY A 123 4.44 4.71 4.50
CA GLY A 123 5.45 3.66 4.42
C GLY A 123 5.66 2.91 5.74
N LYS A 124 5.57 3.58 6.89
CA LYS A 124 5.65 2.91 8.20
C LYS A 124 4.50 1.94 8.44
N GLU A 125 3.28 2.30 8.04
CA GLU A 125 2.09 1.44 8.13
C GLU A 125 2.27 0.16 7.30
N VAL A 126 2.60 0.32 6.01
CA VAL A 126 2.81 -0.83 5.12
C VAL A 126 4.02 -1.66 5.52
N ILE A 127 5.11 -1.04 6.01
CA ILE A 127 6.24 -1.80 6.58
C ILE A 127 5.80 -2.66 7.77
N LYS A 128 4.86 -2.19 8.60
CA LYS A 128 4.35 -2.98 9.72
C LYS A 128 3.52 -4.16 9.21
N GLU A 129 2.58 -3.93 8.30
CA GLU A 129 1.72 -4.99 7.72
C GLU A 129 2.55 -6.05 6.99
N LEU A 130 3.50 -5.60 6.18
CA LEU A 130 4.43 -6.50 5.53
C LEU A 130 5.19 -7.32 6.58
N LYS A 131 5.65 -6.75 7.72
CA LYS A 131 6.39 -7.48 8.78
C LYS A 131 5.55 -8.57 9.40
N GLU A 132 4.28 -8.28 9.62
CA GLU A 132 3.32 -9.28 10.08
C GLU A 132 3.14 -10.38 9.05
N ALA A 133 3.01 -10.06 7.76
CA ALA A 133 2.90 -11.04 6.68
C ALA A 133 4.16 -11.92 6.52
N THR A 134 5.36 -11.36 6.63
CA THR A 134 6.60 -12.15 6.57
C THR A 134 6.80 -13.03 7.79
N SER A 135 6.34 -12.59 8.98
CA SER A 135 6.34 -13.43 10.18
C SER A 135 5.49 -14.70 10.02
N LYS A 136 4.40 -14.62 9.24
CA LYS A 136 3.55 -15.78 8.93
C LYS A 136 4.25 -16.83 8.06
N ALA A 137 5.29 -16.45 7.30
CA ALA A 137 6.02 -17.39 6.45
C ALA A 137 6.59 -18.58 7.24
N THR A 138 7.09 -18.34 8.46
CA THR A 138 7.59 -19.40 9.35
C THR A 138 6.49 -20.38 9.77
N THR A 139 5.29 -19.87 10.05
CA THR A 139 4.13 -20.71 10.41
C THR A 139 3.65 -21.52 9.20
N LEU A 140 3.62 -20.91 8.02
CA LEU A 140 3.27 -21.57 6.76
C LEU A 140 4.25 -22.70 6.43
N GLU A 141 5.55 -22.47 6.60
CA GLU A 141 6.59 -23.48 6.36
C GLU A 141 6.45 -24.70 7.29
N ARG A 142 6.18 -24.49 8.58
CA ARG A 142 5.92 -25.60 9.50
C ARG A 142 4.70 -26.42 9.09
N LYS A 143 3.64 -25.78 8.60
CA LYS A 143 2.44 -26.47 8.10
C LYS A 143 2.76 -27.25 6.82
N LEU A 144 3.50 -26.65 5.90
CA LEU A 144 3.98 -27.29 4.66
C LEU A 144 4.79 -28.55 4.97
N GLN A 145 5.78 -28.47 5.88
CA GLN A 145 6.60 -29.62 6.28
C GLN A 145 5.75 -30.77 6.85
N LYS A 146 4.75 -30.47 7.68
CA LYS A 146 3.83 -31.49 8.22
C LYS A 146 3.02 -32.17 7.12
N LEU A 147 2.55 -31.42 6.12
CA LEU A 147 1.79 -31.98 5.00
C LEU A 147 2.67 -32.78 4.05
N ASN A 148 3.89 -32.32 3.76
CA ASN A 148 4.87 -33.08 2.98
C ASN A 148 5.22 -34.41 3.66
N ALA A 149 5.40 -34.42 4.98
CA ALA A 149 5.64 -35.65 5.74
C ALA A 149 4.44 -36.62 5.63
N ARG A 150 3.19 -36.10 5.67
CA ARG A 150 2.00 -36.93 5.45
C ARG A 150 1.90 -37.45 4.03
N LEU A 151 2.22 -36.62 3.04
CA LEU A 151 2.20 -37.00 1.63
C LEU A 151 3.21 -38.14 1.36
N SER A 152 4.37 -38.11 2.01
CA SER A 152 5.39 -39.17 1.86
C SER A 152 5.00 -40.54 2.45
N LEU A 153 3.90 -40.61 3.22
CA LEU A 153 3.37 -41.90 3.73
C LEU A 153 2.52 -42.62 2.69
N ILE A 154 2.14 -41.94 1.61
CA ILE A 154 1.32 -42.49 0.52
C ILE A 154 2.26 -43.15 -0.48
N GLY A 155 2.01 -44.41 -0.85
CA GLY A 155 2.82 -45.10 -1.85
C GLY A 155 2.58 -44.55 -3.26
N ASP A 156 3.58 -44.67 -4.15
CA ASP A 156 3.54 -44.14 -5.52
C ASP A 156 2.38 -44.67 -6.39
N LYS A 157 1.69 -45.74 -5.96
CA LYS A 157 0.56 -46.36 -6.66
C LYS A 157 -0.80 -46.09 -6.01
N ASP A 158 -0.83 -45.41 -4.88
CA ASP A 158 -2.05 -45.17 -4.13
C ASP A 158 -2.81 -43.97 -4.71
N THR A 159 -4.13 -44.14 -4.85
CA THR A 159 -5.04 -43.06 -5.22
C THR A 159 -5.82 -42.64 -3.99
N LEU A 160 -5.89 -41.33 -3.76
CA LEU A 160 -6.71 -40.78 -2.68
C LEU A 160 -8.19 -40.93 -3.05
N LYS A 161 -8.98 -41.40 -2.08
CA LYS A 161 -10.43 -41.39 -2.21
C LYS A 161 -10.93 -39.95 -2.19
N PRO A 162 -11.85 -39.55 -3.09
CA PRO A 162 -12.46 -38.24 -3.02
C PRO A 162 -13.24 -38.10 -1.71
N VAL A 163 -12.97 -37.04 -0.96
CA VAL A 163 -13.69 -36.68 0.27
C VAL A 163 -14.33 -35.31 0.07
N ASP A 164 -15.56 -35.15 0.54
CA ASP A 164 -16.21 -33.85 0.59
C ASP A 164 -15.64 -33.07 1.78
N CYS A 165 -14.95 -31.98 1.47
CA CYS A 165 -14.31 -31.10 2.45
C CYS A 165 -15.31 -30.04 2.90
N ASP A 166 -15.51 -29.90 4.21
CA ASP A 166 -16.35 -28.85 4.76
C ASP A 166 -15.83 -27.46 4.40
N THR A 167 -16.73 -26.62 3.90
CA THR A 167 -16.44 -25.21 3.63
C THR A 167 -16.22 -24.45 4.93
N GLY A 168 -15.42 -23.38 4.84
CA GLY A 168 -15.17 -22.52 5.98
C GLY A 168 -14.40 -21.28 5.60
N SER A 169 -13.78 -20.64 6.59
CA SER A 169 -13.00 -19.41 6.35
C SER A 169 -11.84 -19.58 5.36
N TRP A 170 -11.35 -20.81 5.17
CA TRP A 170 -10.30 -21.16 4.22
C TRP A 170 -10.77 -21.11 2.76
N THR A 171 -12.05 -21.37 2.51
CA THR A 171 -12.61 -21.44 1.16
C THR A 171 -12.40 -20.13 0.40
N THR A 172 -12.71 -19.01 1.05
CA THR A 172 -12.50 -17.66 0.48
C THR A 172 -11.04 -17.36 0.14
N LYS A 173 -10.08 -18.10 0.70
CA LYS A 173 -8.65 -17.87 0.50
C LYS A 173 -8.09 -18.61 -0.72
N VAL A 174 -8.86 -19.52 -1.29
CA VAL A 174 -8.53 -20.24 -2.55
C VAL A 174 -9.46 -19.84 -3.69
N CYS A 175 -10.27 -18.80 -3.50
CA CYS A 175 -11.20 -18.31 -4.49
C CYS A 175 -10.59 -17.32 -5.47
N LEU A 176 -11.09 -17.36 -6.69
CA LEU A 176 -11.06 -16.27 -7.65
C LEU A 176 -12.51 -16.00 -8.06
N GLU A 177 -12.98 -14.77 -7.87
CA GLU A 177 -14.38 -14.38 -8.13
C GLU A 177 -15.42 -15.23 -7.37
N ASP A 178 -15.21 -15.43 -6.06
CA ASP A 178 -16.02 -16.30 -5.20
C ASP A 178 -16.09 -17.77 -5.64
N LYS A 179 -15.25 -18.21 -6.57
CA LYS A 179 -15.20 -19.61 -7.01
C LYS A 179 -13.91 -20.27 -6.56
N PRO A 180 -13.96 -21.38 -5.79
CA PRO A 180 -12.77 -22.15 -5.44
C PRO A 180 -11.99 -22.52 -6.69
N ASN A 181 -10.74 -22.09 -6.79
CA ASN A 181 -9.94 -22.26 -8.00
C ASN A 181 -8.45 -22.49 -7.66
N VAL A 182 -8.10 -23.77 -7.47
CA VAL A 182 -6.71 -24.18 -7.21
C VAL A 182 -5.78 -23.83 -8.35
N LYS A 183 -6.21 -24.00 -9.60
CA LYS A 183 -5.38 -23.74 -10.78
C LYS A 183 -4.94 -22.28 -10.84
N ALA A 184 -5.86 -21.35 -10.62
CA ALA A 184 -5.54 -19.92 -10.55
C ALA A 184 -4.58 -19.60 -9.38
N CYS A 185 -4.74 -20.25 -8.23
CA CYS A 185 -3.84 -20.09 -7.09
C CYS A 185 -2.41 -20.59 -7.38
N ILE A 186 -2.28 -21.72 -8.09
CA ILE A 186 -0.98 -22.28 -8.51
C ILE A 186 -0.34 -21.41 -9.59
N GLU A 187 -1.12 -20.92 -10.55
CA GLU A 187 -0.62 -20.04 -11.60
C GLU A 187 -0.11 -18.71 -11.01
N PHE A 188 -0.84 -18.18 -10.02
CA PHE A 188 -0.44 -17.00 -9.28
C PHE A 188 0.92 -17.13 -8.60
N SER A 189 1.23 -18.30 -8.01
CA SER A 189 2.55 -18.55 -7.42
C SER A 189 3.69 -18.64 -8.45
N LYS A 190 3.38 -18.83 -9.74
CA LYS A 190 4.37 -18.84 -10.83
C LYS A 190 4.62 -17.45 -11.41
N ASN A 191 3.60 -16.58 -11.37
CA ASN A 191 3.64 -15.24 -11.96
C ASN A 191 4.14 -14.12 -11.01
N LEU A 192 4.86 -14.48 -9.95
CA LEU A 192 5.33 -13.54 -8.92
C LEU A 192 6.25 -12.43 -9.47
N ASN A 193 7.04 -12.73 -10.49
CA ASN A 193 7.95 -11.76 -11.11
C ASN A 193 7.22 -10.67 -11.89
N ALA A 194 6.09 -10.99 -12.53
CA ALA A 194 5.28 -10.02 -13.26
C ALA A 194 4.62 -9.02 -12.28
N MET A 195 4.20 -9.53 -11.12
CA MET A 195 3.64 -8.72 -10.03
C MET A 195 4.71 -7.81 -9.40
N ASP A 196 5.91 -8.33 -9.16
CA ASP A 196 7.07 -7.53 -8.75
C ASP A 196 7.39 -6.43 -9.77
N ALA A 197 7.37 -6.74 -11.06
CA ALA A 197 7.64 -5.78 -12.13
C ALA A 197 6.59 -4.65 -12.18
N MET A 198 5.34 -4.95 -11.87
CA MET A 198 4.25 -3.98 -11.84
C MET A 198 4.34 -3.03 -10.64
N VAL A 199 4.58 -3.55 -9.42
CA VAL A 199 4.83 -2.69 -8.26
C VAL A 199 6.06 -1.82 -8.53
N ASN A 200 7.12 -2.39 -9.10
CA ASN A 200 8.27 -1.62 -9.56
C ASN A 200 7.92 -0.59 -10.63
N GLU A 201 6.99 -0.86 -11.55
CA GLU A 201 6.57 0.09 -12.57
C GLU A 201 5.88 1.31 -11.93
N TYR A 202 5.00 1.11 -10.95
CA TYR A 202 4.43 2.23 -10.18
C TYR A 202 5.50 2.98 -9.38
N THR A 203 6.50 2.29 -8.80
CA THR A 203 7.62 2.90 -8.07
C THR A 203 8.66 3.59 -8.99
N VAL A 204 8.91 3.07 -10.19
CA VAL A 204 9.88 3.59 -11.18
C VAL A 204 9.27 4.67 -12.07
N LYS A 205 7.96 4.65 -12.33
CA LYS A 205 7.24 5.78 -12.95
C LYS A 205 7.28 7.04 -12.07
N THR A 206 7.57 6.92 -10.78
CA THR A 206 7.94 8.04 -9.90
C THR A 206 9.30 8.63 -10.26
N ARG A 207 10.23 7.83 -10.80
CA ARG A 207 11.61 8.25 -11.16
C ARG A 207 11.68 9.01 -12.49
N THR A 208 10.78 8.75 -13.44
CA THR A 208 10.78 9.38 -14.78
C THR A 208 10.07 10.73 -14.85
N ILE A 209 9.83 11.40 -13.73
CA ILE A 209 9.47 12.84 -13.72
C ILE A 209 10.71 13.73 -14.00
N ILE A 210 11.93 13.19 -13.94
CA ILE A 210 13.16 13.94 -14.26
C ILE A 210 13.44 14.04 -15.77
N GLY A 211 12.64 13.41 -16.64
CA GLY A 211 12.85 13.52 -18.07
C GLY A 211 11.60 13.21 -18.87
N LYS A 212 10.97 14.26 -19.40
CA LYS A 212 10.02 14.27 -20.53
C LYS A 212 9.67 12.87 -21.06
N SER A 213 8.58 12.25 -20.61
CA SER A 213 7.94 11.23 -21.45
C SER A 213 6.48 10.95 -21.10
N LYS A 214 5.70 10.86 -22.18
CA LYS A 214 4.42 10.16 -22.40
C LYS A 214 3.42 10.18 -21.24
N LYS A 215 2.27 10.79 -21.51
CA LYS A 215 0.98 10.35 -20.96
C LYS A 215 0.95 8.82 -21.00
N VAL A 216 1.09 8.20 -19.84
CA VAL A 216 0.90 6.76 -19.68
C VAL A 216 -0.60 6.55 -19.75
N THR A 217 -1.09 6.22 -20.95
CA THR A 217 -2.50 5.90 -21.22
C THR A 217 -2.86 4.45 -20.92
N GLU A 218 -1.91 3.63 -20.45
CA GLU A 218 -2.16 2.23 -20.09
C GLU A 218 -2.01 2.05 -18.57
N SER A 219 -3.12 1.75 -17.91
CA SER A 219 -3.16 1.36 -16.51
C SER A 219 -2.27 0.14 -16.30
N GLY A 220 -1.24 0.24 -15.45
CA GLY A 220 -0.27 -0.84 -15.21
C GLY A 220 -0.93 -2.14 -14.71
N LEU A 221 -2.16 -2.05 -14.20
CA LEU A 221 -2.99 -3.15 -13.71
C LEU A 221 -3.58 -4.04 -14.82
N GLU A 222 -3.69 -3.57 -16.06
CA GLU A 222 -4.16 -4.40 -17.19
C GLU A 222 -3.21 -5.54 -17.52
N LYS A 223 -1.94 -5.44 -17.11
CA LYS A 223 -0.94 -6.51 -17.23
C LYS A 223 -1.21 -7.70 -16.30
N VAL A 224 -2.12 -7.54 -15.35
CA VAL A 224 -2.31 -8.45 -14.20
C VAL A 224 -3.61 -9.25 -14.31
N GLY A 225 -4.47 -8.84 -15.24
CA GLY A 225 -5.77 -9.43 -15.44
C GLY A 225 -6.71 -8.41 -16.07
N ARG A 226 -7.91 -8.88 -16.41
CA ARG A 226 -8.96 -8.02 -16.93
C ARG A 226 -9.79 -7.48 -15.78
N SER A 227 -10.28 -6.25 -15.93
CA SER A 227 -11.34 -5.75 -15.06
C SER A 227 -12.59 -6.61 -15.24
N THR A 228 -13.27 -6.97 -14.15
CA THR A 228 -14.46 -7.83 -14.23
C THR A 228 -15.66 -7.21 -13.52
N ASN A 229 -16.86 -7.46 -14.05
CA ASN A 229 -18.11 -6.99 -13.45
C ASN A 229 -18.31 -7.52 -12.03
N TRP A 230 -17.81 -8.73 -11.75
CA TRP A 230 -17.84 -9.29 -10.39
C TRP A 230 -16.98 -8.45 -9.44
N ALA A 231 -15.74 -8.15 -9.83
CA ALA A 231 -14.83 -7.35 -9.02
C ALA A 231 -15.42 -5.96 -8.76
N ILE A 232 -16.03 -5.34 -9.78
CA ILE A 232 -16.70 -4.03 -9.65
C ILE A 232 -17.84 -4.10 -8.64
N LYS A 233 -18.72 -5.10 -8.73
CA LYS A 233 -19.84 -5.28 -7.79
C LYS A 233 -19.36 -5.50 -6.35
N ARG A 234 -18.34 -6.34 -6.16
CA ARG A 234 -17.77 -6.63 -4.83
C ARG A 234 -17.04 -5.44 -4.22
N SER A 235 -16.54 -4.54 -5.05
CA SER A 235 -15.84 -3.32 -4.62
C SER A 235 -16.72 -2.06 -4.63
N ALA A 236 -18.04 -2.18 -4.78
CA ALA A 236 -18.97 -1.05 -4.72
C ALA A 236 -18.79 -0.18 -3.47
N GLY A 237 -18.48 -0.79 -2.31
CA GLY A 237 -18.18 -0.06 -1.08
C GLY A 237 -16.87 0.73 -1.09
N LEU A 238 -15.92 0.38 -1.96
CA LEU A 238 -14.68 1.15 -2.17
C LEU A 238 -14.89 2.32 -3.13
N PHE A 239 -15.76 2.14 -4.13
CA PHE A 239 -16.06 3.19 -5.09
C PHE A 239 -16.89 4.34 -4.51
N GLY A 240 -17.76 4.05 -3.54
CA GLY A 240 -18.69 5.04 -3.01
C GLY A 240 -19.69 5.48 -4.08
N ILE A 241 -20.04 6.78 -4.09
CA ILE A 241 -20.94 7.35 -5.10
C ILE A 241 -20.16 7.52 -6.40
N ILE A 242 -20.39 6.61 -7.33
CA ILE A 242 -19.78 6.64 -8.66
C ILE A 242 -20.55 7.64 -9.52
N ASP A 243 -19.83 8.60 -10.10
CA ASP A 243 -20.36 9.41 -11.20
C ASP A 243 -20.62 8.49 -12.41
N PRO A 244 -21.85 8.43 -12.95
CA PRO A 244 -22.21 7.54 -14.04
C PRO A 244 -21.37 7.75 -15.32
N PHE A 245 -20.66 8.88 -15.45
CA PHE A 245 -19.82 9.18 -16.61
C PHE A 245 -18.36 8.75 -16.45
N LYS A 246 -17.95 8.25 -15.28
CA LYS A 246 -16.57 7.88 -15.00
C LYS A 246 -16.34 6.37 -15.14
N THR A 247 -15.31 6.00 -15.90
CA THR A 247 -14.92 4.60 -16.06
C THR A 247 -14.20 4.11 -14.83
N VAL A 248 -14.67 2.98 -14.30
CA VAL A 248 -14.16 2.35 -13.09
C VAL A 248 -13.58 0.99 -13.42
N LYS A 249 -12.39 0.66 -12.90
CA LYS A 249 -11.73 -0.63 -13.13
C LYS A 249 -11.48 -1.37 -11.81
N ALA A 250 -11.84 -2.65 -11.76
CA ALA A 250 -11.60 -3.51 -10.61
C ALA A 250 -11.09 -4.89 -11.08
N TYR A 251 -9.99 -5.34 -10.49
CA TYR A 251 -9.25 -6.52 -10.91
C TYR A 251 -9.33 -7.60 -9.81
N PRO A 252 -9.83 -8.81 -10.12
CA PRO A 252 -9.90 -9.91 -9.17
C PRO A 252 -8.56 -10.64 -9.09
N TRP A 253 -8.02 -10.81 -7.88
CA TRP A 253 -6.80 -11.54 -7.60
C TRP A 253 -7.11 -12.79 -6.74
N PRO A 254 -6.29 -13.85 -6.85
CA PRO A 254 -6.46 -15.06 -6.05
C PRO A 254 -6.46 -14.80 -4.54
N GLY A 255 -7.20 -15.61 -3.81
CA GLY A 255 -7.51 -15.36 -2.40
C GLY A 255 -8.63 -14.34 -2.21
N ASN A 256 -9.44 -14.12 -3.26
CA ASN A 256 -10.58 -13.21 -3.29
C ASN A 256 -10.21 -11.78 -2.90
N VAL A 257 -9.02 -11.35 -3.33
CA VAL A 257 -8.54 -9.98 -3.20
C VAL A 257 -9.02 -9.20 -4.41
N VAL A 258 -9.56 -8.01 -4.20
CA VAL A 258 -10.01 -7.12 -5.29
C VAL A 258 -9.19 -5.86 -5.23
N VAL A 259 -8.52 -5.55 -6.34
CA VAL A 259 -7.76 -4.30 -6.50
C VAL A 259 -8.56 -3.35 -7.37
N VAL A 260 -8.68 -2.11 -6.92
CA VAL A 260 -9.50 -1.08 -7.52
C VAL A 260 -8.60 0.05 -8.02
N GLU A 261 -8.84 0.47 -9.25
CA GLU A 261 -8.26 1.67 -9.84
C GLU A 261 -9.38 2.69 -10.08
N HIS A 262 -9.29 3.79 -9.36
CA HIS A 262 -10.18 4.94 -9.49
C HIS A 262 -9.80 5.79 -10.72
N ASP A 263 -10.73 6.60 -11.21
CA ASP A 263 -10.55 7.50 -12.35
C ASP A 263 -9.40 8.52 -12.14
N ASN A 264 -9.20 8.95 -10.90
CA ASN A 264 -8.12 9.84 -10.49
C ASN A 264 -6.75 9.13 -10.35
N GLY A 265 -6.68 7.84 -10.68
CA GLY A 265 -5.47 7.01 -10.60
C GLY A 265 -5.16 6.52 -9.18
N LYS A 266 -6.00 6.77 -8.17
CA LYS A 266 -5.87 6.21 -6.82
C LYS A 266 -6.09 4.70 -6.87
N ILE A 267 -5.26 3.96 -6.12
CA ILE A 267 -5.39 2.51 -5.97
C ILE A 267 -5.86 2.18 -4.56
N GLU A 268 -6.91 1.36 -4.48
CA GLU A 268 -7.41 0.77 -3.24
C GLU A 268 -7.61 -0.72 -3.43
N TRP A 269 -7.76 -1.45 -2.34
CA TRP A 269 -8.00 -2.89 -2.41
C TRP A 269 -8.82 -3.37 -1.22
N ALA A 270 -9.50 -4.51 -1.39
CA ALA A 270 -10.25 -5.15 -0.32
C ALA A 270 -10.23 -6.68 -0.47
N ILE A 271 -10.68 -7.36 0.58
CA ILE A 271 -10.88 -8.81 0.60
C ILE A 271 -12.38 -9.09 0.56
N ALA A 272 -12.83 -9.85 -0.42
CA ALA A 272 -14.17 -10.43 -0.42
C ALA A 272 -14.19 -11.65 0.54
N ARG A 273 -14.61 -11.41 1.78
CA ARG A 273 -14.64 -12.43 2.85
C ARG A 273 -15.87 -13.33 2.79
N ASP A 274 -16.92 -12.90 2.10
CA ASP A 274 -18.20 -13.62 2.05
C ASP A 274 -18.48 -14.05 0.62
N GLY A 275 -18.92 -15.30 0.45
CA GLY A 275 -19.39 -15.84 -0.81
C GLY A 275 -20.26 -17.07 -0.55
N ASP A 276 -21.08 -17.41 -1.54
CA ASP A 276 -21.91 -18.61 -1.50
C ASP A 276 -21.11 -19.77 -2.12
N PHE A 277 -20.54 -20.61 -1.26
CA PHE A 277 -19.65 -21.70 -1.66
C PHE A 277 -20.31 -23.09 -1.51
N GLY A 278 -21.57 -23.14 -1.08
CA GLY A 278 -22.22 -24.37 -0.61
C GLY A 278 -21.65 -24.84 0.73
N HIS A 279 -22.06 -26.05 1.16
CA HIS A 279 -21.60 -26.63 2.44
C HIS A 279 -20.28 -27.39 2.30
N THR A 280 -20.03 -28.00 1.14
CA THR A 280 -18.85 -28.85 0.89
C THR A 280 -18.20 -28.57 -0.46
N ILE A 281 -16.89 -28.85 -0.54
CA ILE A 281 -16.08 -28.76 -1.76
C ILE A 281 -15.32 -30.08 -1.93
N LYS A 282 -15.16 -30.55 -3.17
CA LYS A 282 -14.40 -31.78 -3.44
C LYS A 282 -12.94 -31.66 -2.99
N SER A 283 -12.40 -32.74 -2.43
CA SER A 283 -10.97 -32.85 -2.13
C SER A 283 -10.11 -32.79 -3.39
N LEU A 284 -8.85 -32.42 -3.19
CA LEU A 284 -7.82 -32.43 -4.22
C LEU A 284 -7.31 -33.84 -4.48
N ASN A 285 -6.95 -34.12 -5.73
CA ASN A 285 -6.21 -35.34 -6.05
C ASN A 285 -4.72 -35.22 -5.70
N LEU A 286 -3.99 -36.33 -5.69
CA LEU A 286 -2.57 -36.37 -5.29
C LEU A 286 -1.69 -35.39 -6.10
N HIS A 287 -1.93 -35.29 -7.41
CA HIS A 287 -1.20 -34.39 -8.30
C HIS A 287 -1.49 -32.90 -7.98
N GLU A 288 -2.75 -32.57 -7.73
CA GLU A 288 -3.18 -31.22 -7.32
C GLU A 288 -2.60 -30.85 -5.95
N ILE A 289 -2.52 -31.80 -5.02
CA ILE A 289 -1.89 -31.60 -3.71
C ILE A 289 -0.40 -31.30 -3.89
N GLY A 290 0.34 -32.12 -4.63
CA GLY A 290 1.77 -31.88 -4.90
C GLY A 290 2.01 -30.51 -5.52
N SER A 291 1.24 -30.18 -6.57
CA SER A 291 1.34 -28.88 -7.24
C SER A 291 0.96 -27.70 -6.33
N ALA A 292 -0.01 -27.88 -5.43
CA ALA A 292 -0.41 -26.87 -4.46
C ALA A 292 0.64 -26.66 -3.37
N LEU A 293 1.30 -27.73 -2.90
CA LEU A 293 2.38 -27.62 -1.91
C LEU A 293 3.63 -26.97 -2.51
N ASP A 294 3.97 -27.27 -3.77
CA ASP A 294 5.02 -26.57 -4.52
C ASP A 294 4.69 -25.08 -4.70
N ALA A 295 3.42 -24.75 -4.98
CA ALA A 295 2.95 -23.38 -5.06
C ALA A 295 3.12 -22.65 -3.72
N VAL A 296 2.79 -23.31 -2.60
CA VAL A 296 2.99 -22.77 -1.25
C VAL A 296 4.47 -22.55 -0.95
N GLU A 297 5.36 -23.46 -1.33
CA GLU A 297 6.81 -23.28 -1.15
C GLU A 297 7.32 -22.04 -1.90
N ASN A 298 6.89 -21.87 -3.16
CA ASN A 298 7.24 -20.69 -3.97
C ASN A 298 6.75 -19.39 -3.32
N ILE A 299 5.52 -19.40 -2.77
CA ILE A 299 4.97 -18.25 -2.04
C ILE A 299 5.79 -17.94 -0.78
N ILE A 300 6.13 -18.95 0.03
CA ILE A 300 6.94 -18.77 1.25
C ILE A 300 8.30 -18.17 0.89
N ARG A 301 8.94 -18.67 -0.17
CA ARG A 301 10.20 -18.13 -0.68
C ARG A 301 10.06 -16.66 -1.08
N ALA A 302 8.98 -16.30 -1.76
CA ALA A 302 8.71 -14.92 -2.15
C ALA A 302 8.45 -14.00 -0.94
N LEU A 303 7.68 -14.46 0.07
CA LEU A 303 7.47 -13.71 1.31
C LEU A 303 8.80 -13.45 2.03
N ARG A 304 9.68 -14.46 2.14
CA ARG A 304 11.02 -14.27 2.74
C ARG A 304 11.88 -13.30 1.95
N GLN A 305 11.86 -13.40 0.63
CA GLN A 305 12.57 -12.47 -0.23
C GLN A 305 12.08 -11.03 -0.03
N ARG A 306 10.76 -10.79 0.12
CA ARG A 306 10.24 -9.46 0.46
C ARG A 306 10.76 -8.94 1.80
N GLY A 307 10.98 -9.85 2.74
CA GLY A 307 11.57 -9.50 4.03
C GLY A 307 13.06 -9.14 3.99
N ALA A 308 13.81 -9.70 3.04
CA ALA A 308 15.26 -9.54 2.92
C ALA A 308 15.74 -8.65 1.76
N LYS A 309 14.90 -8.39 0.74
CA LYS A 309 15.31 -7.70 -0.49
C LYS A 309 15.60 -6.21 -0.25
N ARG A 310 16.77 -5.78 -0.79
CA ARG A 310 17.22 -4.40 -1.09
C ARG A 310 16.77 -3.92 -2.49
N ARG A 311 15.51 -4.19 -2.88
CA ARG A 311 14.93 -3.69 -4.14
C ARG A 311 13.82 -2.70 -3.80
N SER A 312 13.42 -1.84 -4.75
CA SER A 312 12.31 -0.86 -4.66
C SER A 312 10.96 -1.42 -4.20
N VAL A 313 10.86 -2.74 -4.04
CA VAL A 313 9.72 -3.49 -3.54
C VAL A 313 10.23 -4.39 -2.39
N GLY A 314 9.65 -4.21 -1.20
CA GLY A 314 10.13 -4.73 0.09
C GLY A 314 10.47 -3.59 1.09
N TYR A 315 10.63 -3.91 2.38
CA TYR A 315 10.77 -2.88 3.43
C TYR A 315 11.90 -1.89 3.17
N THR A 316 13.03 -2.39 2.69
CA THR A 316 14.24 -1.58 2.55
C THR A 316 14.15 -0.70 1.31
N GLY A 317 13.52 -1.15 0.21
CA GLY A 317 13.25 -0.28 -0.94
C GLY A 317 12.21 0.79 -0.66
N ILE A 318 11.16 0.43 0.07
CA ILE A 318 10.14 1.37 0.55
C ILE A 318 10.80 2.48 1.39
N TYR A 319 11.73 2.10 2.27
CA TYR A 319 12.50 3.04 3.09
C TYR A 319 13.49 3.89 2.28
N ASP A 320 14.24 3.27 1.36
CA ASP A 320 15.19 3.97 0.50
C ASP A 320 14.49 5.00 -0.39
N GLU A 321 13.27 4.70 -0.87
CA GLU A 321 12.46 5.63 -1.66
C GLU A 321 11.94 6.80 -0.80
N ILE A 322 11.55 6.56 0.47
CA ILE A 322 11.24 7.65 1.42
C ILE A 322 12.44 8.57 1.61
N GLN A 323 13.63 7.99 1.81
CA GLN A 323 14.85 8.78 1.99
C GLN A 323 15.23 9.55 0.72
N ARG A 324 14.95 9.00 -0.46
CA ARG A 324 15.12 9.69 -1.76
C ARG A 324 14.13 10.82 -1.93
N MET A 325 12.83 10.61 -1.72
CA MET A 325 11.82 11.68 -1.75
C MET A 325 12.23 12.82 -0.80
N LYS A 326 12.70 12.49 0.40
CA LYS A 326 13.22 13.46 1.37
C LYS A 326 14.44 14.24 0.89
N LYS A 327 15.29 13.62 0.05
CA LYS A 327 16.47 14.26 -0.53
C LYS A 327 16.12 15.12 -1.75
N GLU A 328 15.18 14.66 -2.57
CA GLU A 328 14.70 15.32 -3.80
C GLU A 328 13.73 16.48 -3.52
N LEU A 329 13.16 16.57 -2.31
CA LEU A 329 12.42 17.74 -1.79
C LEU A 329 13.10 19.10 -2.02
N LYS A 330 14.44 19.11 -2.13
CA LYS A 330 15.22 20.33 -2.31
C LYS A 330 15.23 20.82 -3.76
N SER A 331 14.80 19.99 -4.70
CA SER A 331 14.91 20.23 -6.15
C SER A 331 13.61 20.10 -6.91
N LEU A 332 12.56 19.50 -6.32
CA LEU A 332 11.26 19.29 -6.97
C LEU A 332 10.29 20.46 -6.72
N ASP A 333 9.44 20.73 -7.71
CA ASP A 333 8.31 21.65 -7.54
C ASP A 333 7.17 20.98 -6.74
N GLY A 334 6.34 21.75 -6.05
CA GLY A 334 5.38 21.17 -5.10
C GLY A 334 4.28 20.33 -5.77
N ARG A 335 3.96 20.58 -7.04
CA ARG A 335 3.07 19.72 -7.84
C ARG A 335 3.71 18.37 -8.16
N GLU A 336 5.00 18.35 -8.49
CA GLU A 336 5.75 17.11 -8.75
C GLU A 336 5.85 16.26 -7.47
N LEU A 337 5.99 16.92 -6.32
CA LEU A 337 6.02 16.25 -5.02
C LEU A 337 4.68 15.61 -4.65
N ARG A 338 3.55 16.29 -4.93
CA ARG A 338 2.21 15.72 -4.78
C ARG A 338 2.04 14.46 -5.63
N ASP A 339 2.35 14.56 -6.92
CA ASP A 339 2.22 13.45 -7.86
C ASP A 339 3.10 12.26 -7.45
N ALA A 340 4.33 12.53 -7.02
CA ALA A 340 5.24 11.50 -6.50
C ALA A 340 4.67 10.81 -5.26
N THR A 341 4.07 11.58 -4.34
CA THR A 341 3.49 11.04 -3.09
C THR A 341 2.27 10.16 -3.34
N VAL A 342 1.38 10.56 -4.27
CA VAL A 342 0.22 9.75 -4.66
C VAL A 342 0.67 8.45 -5.34
N ARG A 343 1.65 8.51 -6.25
CA ARG A 343 2.20 7.32 -6.92
C ARG A 343 2.89 6.37 -5.94
N TYR A 344 3.66 6.92 -5.01
CA TYR A 344 4.29 6.15 -3.95
C TYR A 344 3.24 5.42 -3.09
N LYS A 345 2.19 6.13 -2.66
CA LYS A 345 1.07 5.52 -1.93
C LYS A 345 0.39 4.42 -2.73
N ASN A 346 0.16 4.62 -4.03
CA ASN A 346 -0.41 3.59 -4.89
C ASN A 346 0.47 2.34 -4.98
N ALA A 347 1.79 2.51 -5.10
CA ALA A 347 2.74 1.40 -5.07
C ALA A 347 2.69 0.64 -3.74
N LEU A 348 2.59 1.36 -2.62
CA LEU A 348 2.42 0.76 -1.29
C LEU A 348 1.12 -0.05 -1.18
N ARG A 349 -0.01 0.48 -1.66
CA ARG A 349 -1.31 -0.21 -1.65
C ARG A 349 -1.28 -1.48 -2.51
N LEU A 350 -0.60 -1.45 -3.66
CA LEU A 350 -0.43 -2.64 -4.49
C LEU A 350 0.45 -3.71 -3.82
N GLU A 351 1.53 -3.28 -3.17
CA GLU A 351 2.44 -4.17 -2.46
C GLU A 351 1.76 -4.88 -1.28
N ASP A 352 0.94 -4.14 -0.56
CA ASP A 352 0.10 -4.66 0.52
C ASP A 352 -0.97 -5.64 0.01
N ALA A 353 -1.73 -5.26 -1.03
CA ALA A 353 -2.70 -6.15 -1.68
C ALA A 353 -2.06 -7.46 -2.15
N PHE A 354 -0.87 -7.36 -2.76
CA PHE A 354 -0.15 -8.51 -3.29
C PHE A 354 0.34 -9.43 -2.18
N THR A 355 0.94 -8.86 -1.14
CA THR A 355 1.44 -9.63 0.01
C THR A 355 0.29 -10.29 0.77
N THR A 356 -0.84 -9.60 0.89
CA THR A 356 -2.07 -10.18 1.47
C THR A 356 -2.59 -11.34 0.63
N SER A 357 -2.65 -11.20 -0.70
CA SER A 357 -3.05 -12.28 -1.61
C SER A 357 -2.15 -13.51 -1.44
N LEU A 358 -0.83 -13.33 -1.39
CA LEU A 358 0.14 -14.40 -1.16
C LEU A 358 -0.14 -15.18 0.13
N VAL A 359 -0.28 -14.47 1.25
CA VAL A 359 -0.54 -15.10 2.55
C VAL A 359 -1.86 -15.86 2.52
N ARG A 360 -2.92 -15.26 1.97
CA ARG A 360 -4.24 -15.89 1.89
C ARG A 360 -4.17 -17.17 1.06
N VAL A 361 -3.65 -17.09 -0.16
CA VAL A 361 -3.53 -18.25 -1.05
C VAL A 361 -2.74 -19.37 -0.38
N ALA A 362 -1.61 -19.07 0.27
CA ALA A 362 -0.82 -20.08 0.97
C ALA A 362 -1.60 -20.72 2.14
N GLU A 363 -2.28 -19.93 2.97
CA GLU A 363 -3.12 -20.44 4.06
C GLU A 363 -4.26 -21.32 3.55
N GLY A 364 -4.91 -20.90 2.47
CA GLY A 364 -6.03 -21.60 1.85
C GLY A 364 -5.61 -22.93 1.22
N LEU A 365 -4.53 -22.93 0.43
CA LEU A 365 -4.00 -24.15 -0.20
C LEU A 365 -3.55 -25.18 0.84
N LEU A 366 -2.84 -24.75 1.89
CA LEU A 366 -2.45 -25.64 2.99
C LEU A 366 -3.66 -26.29 3.68
N GLU A 367 -4.73 -25.52 3.90
CA GLU A 367 -5.93 -26.04 4.53
C GLU A 367 -6.69 -27.02 3.61
N TRP A 368 -6.81 -26.71 2.31
CA TRP A 368 -7.43 -27.63 1.36
C TRP A 368 -6.65 -28.93 1.23
N CYS A 369 -5.32 -28.87 1.16
CA CYS A 369 -4.45 -30.05 1.18
C CYS A 369 -4.62 -30.85 2.48
N ARG A 370 -4.71 -30.17 3.64
CA ARG A 370 -4.93 -30.82 4.94
C ARG A 370 -6.25 -31.60 4.98
N LEU A 371 -7.33 -31.00 4.48
CA LEU A 371 -8.65 -31.64 4.42
C LEU A 371 -8.68 -32.80 3.41
N SER A 372 -7.97 -32.64 2.28
CA SER A 372 -7.87 -33.69 1.26
C SER A 372 -7.06 -34.91 1.72
N LEU A 373 -6.17 -34.72 2.71
CA LEU A 373 -5.34 -35.78 3.30
C LEU A 373 -5.91 -36.29 4.64
N ILE A 374 -7.17 -36.04 4.96
CA ILE A 374 -7.72 -36.34 6.29
C ILE A 374 -7.73 -37.84 6.63
N GLU A 375 -7.87 -38.71 5.62
CA GLU A 375 -7.87 -40.16 5.78
C GLU A 375 -6.45 -40.76 5.88
N VAL A 376 -5.43 -39.96 5.56
CA VAL A 376 -4.02 -40.36 5.60
C VAL A 376 -3.49 -40.13 7.02
N LYS A 377 -3.33 -41.22 7.78
CA LYS A 377 -2.96 -41.20 9.19
C LYS A 377 -1.46 -41.19 9.42
#